data_AF-A0A2G2CH03-F1
#
_entry.id   AF-A0A2G2CH03-F1
#
_cell.length_a   1.000
_cell.length_b   1.000
_cell.length_c   1.000
_cell.angle_alpha   90.00
_cell.angle_beta   90.00
_cell.angle_gamma   90.00
#
_symmetry.space_group_name_H-M   'P 1'
#
loop_
_entity.id
_entity.type
_entity.pdbx_description
1 polymer ?
#
loop_
_entity_poly.entity_id
_entity_poly.type
_entity_poly.pdbx_seq_one_letter_code
_entity_poly.pdbx_strand_id
1 'polypeptide(L)'
;MNKTFDVLIEIPKGSRNKYEYDFELKKIRFDRMLFSSMMYPADYGFIPETLALDGDPLDVLVLGGEPTFPMCVMEVKPIGVFHMADEKGPDEKVICVPVSDPIWSSLNDLSDMNPHLVREIEHFFQVYKDLEKKKVDVDGWGNASEAIEIYNQCVKRYRETPEVQGHFSI
;
A
#
# COMPACT_ATOMS: atom_id res chain seq x y z
N MET A 1 -16.32 2.84 16.17
CA MET A 1 -15.98 3.70 15.02
C MET A 1 -14.92 2.97 14.23
N ASN A 2 -15.08 2.87 12.91
CA ASN A 2 -14.06 2.27 12.05
C ASN A 2 -12.83 3.19 12.05
N LYS A 3 -11.64 2.61 12.16
CA LYS A 3 -10.37 3.35 12.12
C LYS A 3 -10.19 3.93 10.71
N THR A 4 -9.84 5.21 10.62
CA THR A 4 -9.44 5.87 9.37
C THR A 4 -8.08 6.53 9.53
N PHE A 5 -7.42 6.80 8.42
CA PHE A 5 -6.15 7.54 8.34
C PHE A 5 -5.93 8.05 6.91
N ASP A 6 -5.05 9.05 6.78
CA ASP A 6 -4.63 9.57 5.49
C ASP A 6 -3.53 8.70 4.88
N VAL A 7 -3.51 8.65 3.55
CA VAL A 7 -2.45 8.01 2.76
C VAL A 7 -2.00 8.95 1.65
N LEU A 8 -0.74 8.82 1.22
CA LEU A 8 -0.24 9.53 0.04
C LEU A 8 -0.11 8.52 -1.12
N ILE A 9 -0.76 8.82 -2.24
CA ILE A 9 -0.69 7.99 -3.45
C ILE A 9 0.57 8.32 -4.24
N GLU A 10 1.35 7.30 -4.55
CA GLU A 10 2.54 7.39 -5.40
C GLU A 10 2.24 6.94 -6.83
N ILE A 11 1.49 5.84 -6.97
CA ILE A 11 1.27 5.16 -8.25
C ILE A 11 -0.23 4.99 -8.48
N PRO A 12 -0.82 5.69 -9.46
CA PRO A 12 -2.22 5.52 -9.80
C PRO A 12 -2.49 4.14 -10.40
N LYS A 13 -3.69 3.61 -10.14
CA LYS A 13 -4.22 2.39 -10.75
C LYS A 13 -4.05 2.42 -12.27
N GLY A 14 -3.60 1.31 -12.84
CA GLY A 14 -3.34 1.19 -14.28
C GLY A 14 -1.98 1.76 -14.72
N SER A 15 -1.17 2.33 -13.83
CA SER A 15 0.18 2.74 -14.17
C SER A 15 1.11 1.53 -14.32
N ARG A 16 1.94 1.54 -15.37
CA ARG A 16 3.12 0.67 -15.50
C ARG A 16 4.40 1.34 -14.96
N ASN A 17 4.39 2.64 -14.79
CA ASN A 17 5.49 3.35 -14.16
C ASN A 17 5.39 3.18 -12.64
N LYS A 18 6.49 2.73 -12.03
CA LYS A 18 6.69 2.81 -10.59
C LYS A 18 7.25 4.19 -10.27
N TYR A 19 6.43 4.93 -9.54
CA TYR A 19 6.82 6.17 -8.90
C TYR A 19 7.06 5.92 -7.41
N GLU A 20 7.77 6.82 -6.77
CA GLU A 20 7.96 6.84 -5.32
C GLU A 20 8.11 8.29 -4.86
N TYR A 21 7.71 8.56 -3.63
CA TYR A 21 7.95 9.85 -3.02
C TYR A 21 9.39 9.94 -2.52
N ASP A 22 10.12 10.93 -3.01
CA ASP A 22 11.46 11.22 -2.54
C ASP A 22 11.38 12.13 -1.32
N PHE A 23 11.70 11.58 -0.14
CA PHE A 23 11.63 12.30 1.15
C PHE A 23 12.63 13.46 1.27
N GLU A 24 13.75 13.42 0.54
CA GLU A 24 14.75 14.50 0.54
C GLU A 24 14.33 15.64 -0.38
N LEU A 25 13.88 15.31 -1.60
CA LEU A 25 13.43 16.30 -2.59
C LEU A 25 12.00 16.81 -2.36
N LYS A 26 11.21 16.08 -1.58
CA LYS A 26 9.77 16.31 -1.34
C LYS A 26 8.97 16.36 -2.63
N LYS A 27 9.24 15.40 -3.52
CA LYS A 27 8.65 15.32 -4.87
C LYS A 27 8.41 13.87 -5.25
N ILE A 28 7.46 13.67 -6.14
CA ILE A 28 7.34 12.38 -6.81
C ILE A 28 8.53 12.16 -7.74
N ARG A 29 9.12 10.98 -7.67
CA ARG A 29 10.24 10.53 -8.49
C ARG A 29 9.79 9.34 -9.34
N PHE A 30 10.23 9.34 -10.59
CA PHE A 30 10.18 8.14 -11.42
C PHE A 30 11.33 7.23 -10.99
N ASP A 31 11.01 6.10 -10.36
CA ASP A 31 11.99 5.06 -10.03
C ASP A 31 12.30 4.26 -11.30
N ARG A 32 11.28 3.58 -11.84
CA ARG A 32 11.41 2.77 -13.06
C ARG A 32 10.08 2.48 -13.71
N MET A 33 10.12 1.95 -14.94
CA MET A 33 8.98 1.25 -15.52
C MET A 33 9.03 -0.22 -15.10
N LEU A 34 7.89 -0.84 -14.79
CA LEU A 34 7.85 -2.28 -14.54
C LEU A 34 8.35 -3.06 -15.77
N PHE A 35 9.25 -4.02 -15.53
CA PHE A 35 9.88 -4.78 -16.62
C PHE A 35 8.86 -5.70 -17.29
N SER A 36 7.96 -6.29 -16.49
CA SER A 36 6.79 -7.04 -16.96
C SER A 36 5.74 -6.11 -17.59
N SER A 37 4.97 -6.63 -18.55
CA SER A 37 3.86 -5.90 -19.20
C SER A 37 2.62 -5.89 -18.29
N MET A 38 2.79 -5.40 -17.08
CA MET A 38 1.77 -5.35 -16.02
C MET A 38 1.54 -3.91 -15.57
N MET A 39 0.44 -3.68 -14.88
CA MET A 39 0.04 -2.39 -14.34
C MET A 39 -0.44 -2.58 -12.90
N TYR A 40 -0.24 -1.58 -12.05
CA TYR A 40 -0.73 -1.62 -10.67
C TYR A 40 -2.26 -1.78 -10.65
N PRO A 41 -2.80 -2.76 -9.89
CA PRO A 41 -4.24 -3.10 -9.92
C PRO A 41 -5.11 -2.09 -9.14
N ALA A 42 -4.49 -1.25 -8.32
CA ALA A 42 -5.13 -0.25 -7.48
C ALA A 42 -4.21 0.97 -7.33
N ASP A 43 -4.71 2.05 -6.74
CA ASP A 43 -3.84 3.14 -6.32
C ASP A 43 -2.90 2.62 -5.22
N TYR A 44 -1.63 2.93 -5.34
CA TYR A 44 -0.57 2.46 -4.45
C TYR A 44 0.16 3.66 -3.85
N GLY A 45 0.52 3.54 -2.59
CA GLY A 45 1.44 4.47 -1.95
C GLY A 45 1.72 4.01 -0.53
N PHE A 46 1.80 4.97 0.38
CA PHE A 46 2.14 4.67 1.77
C PHE A 46 1.30 5.45 2.79
N ILE A 47 1.35 4.99 4.03
CA ILE A 47 0.71 5.62 5.18
C ILE A 47 1.75 6.50 5.89
N PRO A 48 1.59 7.84 5.91
CA PRO A 48 2.50 8.74 6.60
C PRO A 48 2.65 8.44 8.09
N GLU A 49 3.79 8.80 8.68
CA GLU A 49 4.09 8.62 10.11
C GLU A 49 3.97 7.16 10.58
N THR A 50 4.34 6.22 9.71
CA THR A 50 4.46 4.81 10.02
C THR A 50 5.87 4.32 9.68
N LEU A 51 6.31 3.25 10.33
CA LEU A 51 7.58 2.59 10.06
C LEU A 51 7.33 1.09 10.03
N ALA A 52 7.46 0.47 8.85
CA ALA A 52 7.35 -0.97 8.65
C ALA A 52 8.65 -1.70 9.03
N LEU A 53 8.70 -3.02 8.83
CA LEU A 53 9.85 -3.85 9.23
C LEU A 53 11.01 -3.81 8.23
N ASP A 54 10.77 -3.41 6.99
CA ASP A 54 11.77 -3.19 5.94
C ASP A 54 12.47 -1.81 6.05
N GLY A 55 12.01 -0.96 6.98
CA GLY A 55 12.55 0.37 7.24
C GLY A 55 11.87 1.50 6.45
N ASP A 56 10.90 1.18 5.60
CA ASP A 56 10.12 2.14 4.82
C ASP A 56 8.77 2.42 5.51
N PRO A 57 7.99 3.43 5.08
CA PRO A 57 6.61 3.61 5.54
C PRO A 57 5.73 2.41 5.15
N LEU A 58 4.67 2.16 5.92
CA LEU A 58 3.74 1.06 5.65
C LEU A 58 3.02 1.29 4.31
N ASP A 59 3.18 0.32 3.41
CA ASP A 59 2.57 0.32 2.09
C ASP A 59 1.04 0.17 2.15
N VAL A 60 0.36 0.75 1.18
CA VAL A 60 -1.09 0.68 1.04
C VAL A 60 -1.53 0.52 -0.42
N LEU A 61 -2.50 -0.36 -0.64
CA LEU A 61 -3.33 -0.39 -1.84
C LEU A 61 -4.71 0.21 -1.53
N VAL A 62 -5.12 1.23 -2.29
CA VAL A 62 -6.44 1.84 -2.18
C VAL A 62 -7.31 1.42 -3.34
N LEU A 63 -8.36 0.66 -3.05
CA LEU A 63 -9.34 0.19 -4.01
C LEU A 63 -10.43 1.24 -4.21
N GLY A 64 -10.50 1.78 -5.44
CA GLY A 64 -11.45 2.84 -5.80
C GLY A 64 -11.94 2.72 -7.25
N GLY A 65 -12.99 3.48 -7.56
CA GLY A 65 -13.63 3.45 -8.89
C GLY A 65 -12.69 3.91 -10.01
N GLU A 66 -12.09 5.09 -9.83
CA GLU A 66 -11.21 5.74 -10.81
C GLU A 66 -9.80 5.92 -10.21
N PRO A 67 -8.73 5.88 -11.04
CA PRO A 67 -7.38 6.20 -10.57
C PRO A 67 -7.32 7.66 -10.09
N THR A 68 -6.55 7.90 -9.03
CA THR A 68 -6.20 9.27 -8.63
C THR A 68 -4.98 9.78 -9.42
N PHE A 69 -4.07 10.50 -8.76
CA PHE A 69 -2.86 11.05 -9.34
C PHE A 69 -1.73 11.02 -8.28
N PRO A 70 -0.45 10.96 -8.67
CA PRO A 70 0.65 10.96 -7.70
C PRO A 70 0.62 12.22 -6.83
N MET A 71 1.01 12.09 -5.56
CA MET A 71 0.88 13.12 -4.50
C MET A 71 -0.55 13.39 -4.01
N CYS A 72 -1.57 12.65 -4.47
CA CYS A 72 -2.90 12.76 -3.92
C CYS A 72 -2.93 12.23 -2.48
N VAL A 73 -3.48 13.03 -1.56
CA VAL A 73 -3.75 12.60 -0.18
C VAL A 73 -5.22 12.23 -0.05
N MET A 74 -5.49 11.11 0.59
CA MET A 74 -6.85 10.57 0.68
C MET A 74 -7.08 9.92 2.04
N GLU A 75 -8.22 10.24 2.67
CA GLU A 75 -8.66 9.53 3.87
C GLU A 75 -9.25 8.17 3.48
N VAL A 76 -8.72 7.12 4.09
CA VAL A 76 -9.10 5.73 3.81
C VAL A 76 -9.46 4.99 5.10
N LYS A 77 -10.14 3.85 4.93
CA LYS A 77 -10.31 2.85 5.98
C LYS A 77 -9.71 1.51 5.53
N PRO A 78 -9.01 0.79 6.43
CA PRO A 78 -8.48 -0.53 6.12
C PRO A 78 -9.60 -1.57 6.10
N ILE A 79 -9.52 -2.51 5.17
CA ILE A 79 -10.42 -3.67 5.05
C ILE A 79 -9.67 -5.00 5.08
N GLY A 80 -8.34 -4.99 4.92
CA GLY A 80 -7.53 -6.21 4.95
C GLY A 80 -6.05 -5.88 4.86
N VAL A 81 -5.23 -6.93 4.83
CA VAL A 81 -3.79 -6.83 4.61
C VAL A 81 -3.33 -7.95 3.69
N PHE A 82 -2.39 -7.65 2.81
CA PHE A 82 -1.71 -8.63 1.97
C PHE A 82 -0.31 -8.88 2.54
N HIS A 83 -0.01 -10.13 2.85
CA HIS A 83 1.28 -10.53 3.39
C HIS A 83 2.23 -10.92 2.26
N MET A 84 3.33 -10.21 2.20
CA MET A 84 4.39 -10.40 1.23
C MET A 84 5.73 -10.20 1.93
N ALA A 85 6.75 -10.87 1.43
CA ALA A 85 8.13 -10.60 1.77
C ALA A 85 8.95 -10.49 0.49
N ASP A 86 9.96 -9.63 0.52
CA ASP A 86 11.00 -9.58 -0.51
C ASP A 86 12.40 -9.67 0.09
N GLU A 87 13.43 -9.39 -0.70
CA GLU A 87 14.83 -9.50 -0.27
C GLU A 87 15.19 -8.60 0.93
N LYS A 88 14.39 -7.57 1.23
CA LYS A 88 14.57 -6.68 2.40
C LYS A 88 13.88 -7.19 3.67
N GLY A 89 12.94 -8.13 3.58
CA GLY A 89 12.16 -8.63 4.72
C GLY A 89 10.65 -8.58 4.48
N PRO A 90 9.85 -8.59 5.57
CA PRO A 90 8.41 -8.43 5.50
C PRO A 90 8.01 -7.10 4.87
N ASP A 91 7.05 -7.16 3.95
CA ASP A 91 6.60 -6.08 3.07
C ASP A 91 5.06 -6.09 3.00
N GLU A 92 4.41 -5.97 4.17
CA GLU A 92 2.94 -6.02 4.25
C GLU A 92 2.29 -4.82 3.56
N LYS A 93 1.18 -5.06 2.86
CA LYS A 93 0.42 -4.01 2.17
C LYS A 93 -0.98 -3.93 2.74
N VAL A 94 -1.30 -2.80 3.34
CA VAL A 94 -2.66 -2.57 3.85
C VAL A 94 -3.61 -2.38 2.68
N ILE A 95 -4.74 -3.06 2.72
CA ILE A 95 -5.80 -2.92 1.71
C ILE A 95 -6.85 -1.98 2.27
N CYS A 96 -7.10 -0.91 1.53
CA CYS A 96 -7.92 0.20 1.95
C CYS A 96 -8.98 0.54 0.91
N VAL A 97 -10.03 1.22 1.37
CA VAL A 97 -11.03 1.88 0.51
C VAL A 97 -11.16 3.35 0.90
N PRO A 98 -11.44 4.27 -0.04
CA PRO A 98 -11.67 5.67 0.27
C PRO A 98 -12.92 5.84 1.12
N VAL A 99 -12.86 6.67 2.16
CA VAL A 99 -14.04 6.96 3.02
C VAL A 99 -15.12 7.69 2.23
N SER A 100 -14.72 8.54 1.29
CA SER A 100 -15.64 9.39 0.51
C SER A 100 -16.13 8.79 -0.81
N ASP A 101 -15.71 7.57 -1.18
CA ASP A 101 -16.19 6.89 -2.38
C ASP A 101 -17.53 6.19 -2.09
N PRO A 102 -18.65 6.56 -2.75
CA PRO A 102 -19.98 6.04 -2.41
C PRO A 102 -20.18 4.55 -2.71
N ILE A 103 -19.31 3.95 -3.53
CA ILE A 103 -19.36 2.53 -3.88
C ILE A 103 -18.45 1.75 -2.93
N TRP A 104 -17.18 2.15 -2.86
CA TRP A 104 -16.14 1.39 -2.16
C TRP A 104 -16.19 1.56 -0.64
N SER A 105 -16.67 2.69 -0.13
CA SER A 105 -16.82 2.93 1.31
C SER A 105 -17.81 1.99 2.00
N SER A 106 -18.57 1.19 1.26
CA SER A 106 -19.46 0.17 1.82
C SER A 106 -18.74 -1.08 2.33
N LEU A 107 -17.55 -1.41 1.80
CA LEU A 107 -16.77 -2.59 2.19
C LEU A 107 -16.10 -2.38 3.54
N ASN A 108 -16.13 -3.35 4.45
CA ASN A 108 -15.58 -3.23 5.80
C ASN A 108 -14.56 -4.32 6.13
N ASP A 109 -14.51 -5.39 5.36
CA ASP A 109 -13.56 -6.48 5.53
C ASP A 109 -13.16 -7.07 4.16
N LEU A 110 -12.03 -7.78 4.13
CA LEU A 110 -11.54 -8.47 2.94
C LEU A 110 -12.60 -9.44 2.38
N SER A 111 -13.38 -10.05 3.27
CA SER A 111 -14.48 -10.94 2.90
C SER A 111 -15.61 -10.27 2.11
N ASP A 112 -15.71 -8.94 2.11
CA ASP A 112 -16.65 -8.19 1.29
C ASP A 112 -16.17 -8.01 -0.17
N MET A 113 -14.89 -8.30 -0.47
CA MET A 113 -14.32 -8.12 -1.80
C MET A 113 -14.74 -9.22 -2.78
N ASN A 114 -14.77 -8.88 -4.07
CA ASN A 114 -14.84 -9.87 -5.13
C ASN A 114 -13.64 -10.84 -5.03
N PRO A 115 -13.85 -12.15 -4.82
CA PRO A 115 -12.75 -13.10 -4.67
C PRO A 115 -11.83 -13.20 -5.88
N HIS A 116 -12.31 -12.84 -7.09
CA HIS A 116 -11.45 -12.78 -8.26
C HIS A 116 -10.46 -11.62 -8.21
N LEU A 117 -10.91 -10.44 -7.76
CA LEU A 117 -10.06 -9.26 -7.61
C LEU A 117 -8.95 -9.53 -6.58
N VAL A 118 -9.27 -10.21 -5.48
CA VAL A 118 -8.25 -10.66 -4.49
C VAL A 118 -7.16 -11.48 -5.18
N ARG A 119 -7.54 -12.46 -6.01
CA ARG A 119 -6.56 -13.28 -6.77
C ARG A 119 -5.80 -12.48 -7.83
N GLU A 120 -6.40 -11.48 -8.45
CA GLU A 120 -5.70 -10.62 -9.42
C GLU A 120 -4.60 -9.79 -8.74
N ILE A 121 -4.89 -9.24 -7.55
CA ILE A 121 -3.91 -8.49 -6.76
C ILE A 121 -2.78 -9.41 -6.29
N GLU A 122 -3.12 -10.59 -5.76
CA GLU A 122 -2.13 -11.60 -5.35
C GLU A 122 -1.20 -11.97 -6.51
N HIS A 123 -1.79 -12.27 -7.68
CA HIS A 123 -1.03 -12.65 -8.86
C HIS A 123 -0.12 -11.51 -9.35
N PHE A 124 -0.60 -10.26 -9.31
CA PHE A 124 0.23 -9.11 -9.64
C PHE A 124 1.51 -9.08 -8.79
N PHE A 125 1.38 -9.14 -7.47
CA PHE A 125 2.54 -9.08 -6.58
C PHE A 125 3.44 -10.32 -6.67
N GLN A 126 2.88 -11.47 -7.02
CA GLN A 126 3.65 -12.70 -7.21
C GLN A 126 4.61 -12.64 -8.41
N VAL A 127 4.25 -11.91 -9.49
CA VAL A 127 5.01 -12.00 -10.77
C VAL A 127 5.53 -10.66 -11.31
N TYR A 128 5.15 -9.51 -10.75
CA TYR A 128 5.54 -8.21 -11.33
C TYR A 128 7.06 -7.95 -11.36
N LYS A 129 7.81 -8.61 -10.46
CA LYS A 129 9.28 -8.54 -10.33
C LYS A 129 10.02 -9.66 -11.08
N ASP A 130 9.33 -10.57 -11.78
CA ASP A 130 9.95 -11.74 -12.45
C ASP A 130 11.03 -11.35 -13.46
N LEU A 131 10.74 -10.37 -14.33
CA LEU A 131 11.70 -9.91 -15.33
C LEU A 131 12.82 -9.04 -14.72
N GLU A 132 12.66 -8.58 -13.48
CA GLU A 132 13.75 -7.99 -12.69
C GLU A 132 14.66 -9.07 -12.05
N LYS A 133 14.31 -10.35 -12.17
CA LYS A 133 14.99 -11.51 -11.55
C LYS A 133 15.05 -11.43 -10.03
N LYS A 134 14.10 -10.75 -9.41
CA LYS A 134 13.93 -10.69 -7.95
C LYS A 134 12.88 -11.71 -7.52
N LYS A 135 13.08 -12.29 -6.35
CA LYS A 135 12.09 -13.19 -5.74
C LYS A 135 11.19 -12.43 -4.78
N VAL A 136 9.96 -12.90 -4.72
CA VAL A 136 8.91 -12.41 -3.83
C VAL A 136 8.22 -13.62 -3.25
N ASP A 137 8.00 -13.61 -1.94
CA ASP A 137 7.28 -14.65 -1.23
C ASP A 137 5.93 -14.08 -0.79
N VAL A 138 4.84 -14.73 -1.21
CA VAL A 138 3.47 -14.33 -0.86
C VAL A 138 2.96 -15.27 0.23
N ASP A 139 2.51 -14.70 1.34
CA ASP A 139 2.02 -15.42 2.53
C ASP A 139 0.50 -15.23 2.76
N GLY A 140 -0.22 -14.81 1.71
CA GLY A 140 -1.67 -14.73 1.69
C GLY A 140 -2.22 -13.42 2.28
N TRP A 141 -3.35 -13.53 2.97
CA TRP A 141 -4.19 -12.37 3.32
C TRP A 141 -4.67 -12.41 4.77
N GLY A 142 -4.71 -11.23 5.37
CA GLY A 142 -5.31 -10.95 6.68
C GLY A 142 -6.56 -10.08 6.57
N ASN A 143 -7.36 -10.06 7.63
CA ASN A 143 -8.64 -9.34 7.69
C ASN A 143 -8.48 -7.87 8.15
N ALA A 144 -9.58 -7.13 8.26
CA ALA A 144 -9.53 -5.71 8.65
C ALA A 144 -8.95 -5.49 10.06
N SER A 145 -9.18 -6.43 10.99
CA SER A 145 -8.68 -6.31 12.37
C SER A 145 -7.16 -6.46 12.43
N GLU A 146 -6.62 -7.42 11.68
CA GLU A 146 -5.18 -7.63 11.54
C GLU A 146 -4.48 -6.44 10.88
N ALA A 147 -5.08 -5.87 9.83
CA ALA A 147 -4.58 -4.66 9.18
C ALA A 147 -4.47 -3.48 10.18
N ILE A 148 -5.48 -3.31 11.05
CA ILE A 148 -5.46 -2.28 12.10
C ILE A 148 -4.37 -2.56 13.13
N GLU A 149 -4.14 -3.83 13.49
CA GLU A 149 -3.06 -4.20 14.39
C GLU A 149 -1.69 -3.85 13.82
N ILE A 150 -1.41 -4.24 12.58
CA ILE A 150 -0.16 -3.92 11.87
C ILE A 150 0.05 -2.41 11.77
N TYR A 151 -0.99 -1.66 11.37
CA TYR A 151 -0.95 -0.19 11.35
C TYR A 151 -0.53 0.38 12.72
N ASN A 152 -1.16 -0.07 13.81
CA ASN A 152 -0.86 0.44 15.14
C ASN A 152 0.57 0.10 15.58
N GLN A 153 1.06 -1.09 15.23
CA GLN A 153 2.45 -1.49 15.47
C GLN A 153 3.43 -0.57 14.71
N CYS A 154 3.14 -0.24 13.44
CA CYS A 154 3.97 0.64 12.63
C CYS A 154 3.97 2.10 13.12
N VAL A 155 2.81 2.62 13.54
CA VAL A 155 2.72 3.95 14.20
C VAL A 155 3.52 3.98 15.49
N LYS A 156 3.41 2.93 16.32
CA LYS A 156 4.18 2.82 17.56
C LYS A 156 5.67 2.82 17.26
N ARG A 157 6.12 2.01 16.30
CA ARG A 157 7.52 1.91 15.89
C ARG A 157 8.07 3.25 15.39
N TYR A 158 7.33 3.96 14.54
CA TYR A 158 7.70 5.29 14.07
C TYR A 158 7.89 6.28 15.24
N ARG A 159 6.95 6.29 16.20
CA ARG A 159 7.04 7.15 17.39
C ARG A 159 8.19 6.79 18.32
N GLU A 160 8.59 5.53 18.38
CA GLU A 160 9.67 5.06 19.26
C GLU A 160 11.06 5.14 18.61
N THR A 161 11.14 5.58 17.35
CA THR A 161 12.40 5.67 16.58
C THR A 161 12.70 7.14 16.23
N PRO A 162 13.43 7.89 17.09
CA PRO A 162 13.68 9.32 16.89
C PRO A 162 14.38 9.67 15.57
N GLU A 163 15.18 8.76 15.03
CA GLU A 163 15.96 8.97 13.80
C GLU A 163 15.09 9.10 12.55
N VAL A 164 13.89 8.52 12.56
CA VAL A 164 12.93 8.64 11.44
C VAL A 164 11.85 9.67 11.71
N GLN A 165 11.77 10.25 12.92
CA GLN A 165 10.75 11.24 13.24
C GLN A 165 10.95 12.51 12.41
N GLY A 166 9.90 12.91 11.67
CA GLY A 166 9.93 14.04 10.74
C GLY A 166 10.42 13.67 9.33
N HIS A 167 10.99 12.48 9.16
CA HIS A 167 10.98 11.76 7.89
C HIS A 167 9.66 10.98 7.79
N PHE A 168 9.21 10.62 6.59
CA PHE A 168 7.92 9.90 6.41
C PHE A 168 6.64 10.67 6.77
N SER A 169 6.75 11.98 7.02
CA SER A 169 5.61 12.90 7.08
C SER A 169 5.42 13.62 5.73
N ILE A 170 4.19 14.09 5.49
CA ILE A 170 3.76 14.79 4.29
C ILE A 170 3.30 16.21 4.60
#